data_AF-A0A2N2J902-F1
#
_entry.id   AF-A0A2N2J902-F1
#
_cell.length_a   1.000
_cell.length_b   1.000
_cell.length_c   1.000
_cell.angle_alpha   90.00
_cell.angle_beta   90.00
_cell.angle_gamma   90.00
#
_symmetry.space_group_name_H-M   'P 1'
#
loop_
_entity.id
_entity.type
_entity.pdbx_description
1 polymer ?
#
loop_
_entity_poly.entity_id
_entity_poly.type
_entity_poly.pdbx_seq_one_letter_code
_entity_poly.pdbx_strand_id
1 'polypeptide(L)'
;MRKALWYIVGVVFILSTLAFAADKPASTVKANPVKTNVIKAARMHATGKVVEISGESIKIERTVKGDIENMEFALDKPSAGISVNDSVKIDYTEKDGKLVASRVAKVTFKKKEVKPPEAKSASGKK
;
A
#
# COMPACT_ATOMS: atom_id res chain seq x y z
N MET A 1 30.82 24.87 -32.14
CA MET A 1 29.48 25.46 -31.90
C MET A 1 28.47 24.54 -31.20
N ARG A 2 28.75 23.26 -30.90
CA ARG A 2 27.74 22.35 -30.28
C ARG A 2 27.60 22.47 -28.76
N LYS A 3 28.61 23.01 -28.07
CA LYS A 3 28.58 23.21 -26.61
C LYS A 3 27.76 24.44 -26.20
N ALA A 4 27.59 25.41 -27.09
CA ALA A 4 26.77 26.61 -26.85
C ALA A 4 25.27 26.28 -26.69
N LEU A 5 24.79 25.22 -27.37
CA LEU A 5 23.42 24.74 -27.25
C LEU A 5 23.10 24.17 -25.87
N TRP A 6 24.11 23.61 -25.17
CA TRP A 6 23.91 23.04 -23.83
C TRP A 6 23.79 24.13 -22.75
N TYR A 7 24.42 25.29 -22.95
CA TYR A 7 24.30 26.42 -22.04
C TYR A 7 22.95 27.14 -22.12
N ILE A 8 22.27 27.11 -23.28
CA ILE A 8 20.94 27.73 -23.45
C ILE A 8 19.85 26.94 -22.71
N VAL A 9 19.94 25.60 -22.68
CA VAL A 9 18.98 24.76 -21.94
C VAL A 9 19.14 24.91 -20.42
N GLY A 10 20.37 25.13 -19.94
CA GLY A 10 20.63 25.39 -18.51
C GLY A 10 20.13 26.75 -18.01
N VAL A 11 20.14 27.78 -18.86
CA VAL A 11 19.69 29.14 -18.49
C VAL A 11 18.15 29.23 -18.39
N VAL A 12 17.41 28.44 -19.16
CA VAL A 12 15.93 28.41 -19.10
C VAL A 12 15.40 27.75 -17.82
N PHE A 13 16.18 26.87 -17.18
CA PHE A 13 15.74 26.16 -15.96
C PHE A 13 15.97 26.95 -14.66
N ILE A 14 16.72 28.06 -14.71
CA ILE A 14 17.08 28.86 -13.53
C ILE A 14 16.04 29.98 -13.24
N LEU A 15 15.10 30.23 -14.15
CA LEU A 15 14.10 31.31 -14.04
C LEU A 15 12.74 30.92 -13.43
N SER A 16 12.58 29.69 -12.94
CA SER A 16 11.27 29.17 -12.49
C SER A 16 11.02 29.20 -10.98
N THR A 17 11.82 29.92 -10.19
CA THR A 17 11.57 30.09 -8.75
C THR A 17 11.43 31.57 -8.42
N LEU A 18 10.19 32.00 -8.13
CA LEU A 18 9.79 32.92 -7.04
C LEU A 18 8.47 33.64 -7.39
N ALA A 19 7.34 32.97 -7.16
CA ALA A 19 6.06 33.64 -6.91
C ALA A 19 5.09 32.71 -6.16
N PHE A 20 5.50 32.19 -5.00
CA PHE A 20 4.51 31.78 -4.00
C PHE A 20 4.25 32.99 -3.11
N ALA A 21 3.20 33.72 -3.44
CA ALA A 21 2.59 34.67 -2.53
C ALA A 21 2.12 33.88 -1.30
N ALA A 22 2.81 34.07 -0.19
CA ALA A 22 2.29 33.73 1.12
C ALA A 22 1.11 34.67 1.39
N ASP A 23 -0.07 34.28 0.94
CA ASP A 23 -1.31 34.85 1.44
C ASP A 23 -1.34 34.59 2.95
N LYS A 24 -1.22 35.67 3.71
CA LYS A 24 -1.34 35.65 5.16
C LYS A 24 -2.82 35.38 5.45
N PRO A 25 -3.19 34.28 6.14
CA PRO A 25 -4.49 34.27 6.78
C PRO A 25 -4.43 35.25 7.96
N ALA A 26 -4.82 36.50 7.71
CA ALA A 26 -5.38 37.34 8.75
C ALA A 26 -6.75 36.77 9.11
N SER A 27 -6.78 35.78 9.99
CA SER A 27 -8.00 35.47 10.72
C SER A 27 -7.66 34.81 12.04
N THR A 28 -7.48 35.66 13.06
CA THR A 28 -7.66 35.31 14.47
C THR A 28 -9.13 34.94 14.69
N VAL A 29 -9.57 33.81 14.16
CA VAL A 29 -10.77 33.14 14.65
C VAL A 29 -10.30 32.25 15.78
N LYS A 30 -10.72 32.61 17.00
CA LYS A 30 -10.73 31.70 18.14
C LYS A 30 -11.57 30.48 17.75
N ALA A 31 -10.94 29.50 17.11
CA ALA A 31 -11.52 28.19 16.92
C ALA A 31 -11.52 27.52 18.29
N ASN A 32 -12.67 27.65 18.95
CA ASN A 32 -13.22 26.68 19.88
C ASN A 32 -12.64 25.28 19.56
N PRO A 33 -12.15 24.48 20.52
CA PRO A 33 -11.70 23.12 20.24
C PRO A 33 -12.91 22.32 19.76
N VAL A 34 -13.17 22.41 18.46
CA VAL A 34 -14.07 21.52 17.74
C VAL A 34 -13.43 20.18 17.95
N LYS A 35 -14.04 19.42 18.85
CA LYS A 35 -13.82 17.99 19.06
C LYS A 35 -13.74 17.40 17.66
N THR A 36 -12.53 17.21 17.15
CA THR A 36 -12.29 16.55 15.88
C THR A 36 -12.80 15.16 16.12
N ASN A 37 -14.04 14.92 15.71
CA ASN A 37 -14.58 13.59 15.62
C ASN A 37 -13.66 12.95 14.59
N VAL A 38 -12.67 12.20 15.07
CA VAL A 38 -11.77 11.43 14.23
C VAL A 38 -12.69 10.42 13.57
N ILE A 39 -13.23 10.80 12.42
CA ILE A 39 -13.99 9.92 11.54
C ILE A 39 -13.01 8.79 11.28
N LYS A 40 -13.21 7.65 11.94
CA LYS A 40 -12.34 6.49 11.81
C LYS A 40 -12.30 6.15 10.33
N ALA A 41 -11.15 6.41 9.70
CA ALA A 41 -10.92 6.00 8.33
C ALA A 41 -11.25 4.51 8.20
N ALA A 42 -12.00 4.16 7.16
CA ALA A 42 -12.41 2.78 6.94
C ALA A 42 -11.16 1.90 6.83
N ARG A 43 -11.08 0.89 7.69
CA ARG A 43 -9.96 -0.05 7.70
C ARG A 43 -10.23 -1.15 6.68
N MET A 44 -9.34 -1.25 5.71
CA MET A 44 -9.40 -2.22 4.63
C MET A 44 -8.37 -3.33 4.85
N HIS A 45 -8.56 -4.44 4.13
CA HIS A 45 -7.69 -5.60 4.23
C HIS A 45 -7.23 -6.05 2.84
N ALA A 46 -5.95 -6.35 2.70
CA ALA A 46 -5.39 -7.01 1.53
C ALA A 46 -4.61 -8.23 1.99
N THR A 47 -4.63 -9.30 1.21
CA THR A 47 -3.81 -10.49 1.45
C THR A 47 -3.08 -10.82 0.16
N GLY A 48 -1.79 -11.08 0.26
CA GLY A 48 -0.95 -11.31 -0.90
C GLY A 48 0.43 -11.78 -0.50
N LYS A 49 1.26 -12.06 -1.50
CA LYS A 49 2.65 -12.49 -1.35
C LYS A 49 3.55 -11.25 -1.46
N VAL A 50 4.49 -11.09 -0.54
CA VAL A 50 5.44 -9.97 -0.58
C VAL A 50 6.38 -10.13 -1.77
N VAL A 51 6.42 -9.12 -2.63
CA VAL A 51 7.37 -9.05 -3.76
C VAL A 51 8.52 -8.10 -3.47
N GLU A 52 8.29 -7.07 -2.67
CA GLU A 52 9.28 -6.05 -2.33
C GLU A 52 8.97 -5.53 -0.92
N ILE A 53 10.02 -5.28 -0.12
CA ILE A 53 9.88 -4.71 1.21
C ILE A 53 11.06 -3.79 1.48
N SER A 54 10.73 -2.59 1.94
CA SER A 54 11.64 -1.56 2.42
C SER A 54 11.25 -1.15 3.85
N GLY A 55 12.08 -0.37 4.52
CA GLY A 55 11.76 0.11 5.88
C GLY A 55 10.47 0.94 5.95
N GLU A 56 10.09 1.57 4.83
CA GLU A 56 8.99 2.54 4.75
C GLU A 56 7.82 2.08 3.87
N SER A 57 8.00 1.01 3.07
CA SER A 57 6.96 0.50 2.18
C SER A 57 7.03 -1.01 1.97
N ILE A 58 5.90 -1.60 1.60
CA ILE A 58 5.78 -3.01 1.25
C ILE A 58 4.93 -3.15 0.00
N LYS A 59 5.41 -3.93 -0.97
CA LYS A 59 4.68 -4.28 -2.17
C LYS A 59 4.29 -5.75 -2.11
N ILE A 60 3.02 -6.02 -2.38
CA ILE A 60 2.49 -7.38 -2.46
C ILE A 60 1.91 -7.64 -3.84
N GLU A 61 1.98 -8.90 -4.22
CA GLU A 61 1.23 -9.48 -5.31
C GLU A 61 -0.02 -10.17 -4.72
N ARG A 62 -1.21 -9.84 -5.21
CA ARG A 62 -2.45 -10.54 -4.86
C ARG A 62 -3.12 -11.07 -6.12
N THR A 63 -3.70 -12.26 -6.03
CA THR A 63 -4.48 -12.83 -7.12
C THR A 63 -5.96 -12.57 -6.88
N VAL A 64 -6.63 -11.87 -7.78
CA VAL A 64 -8.07 -11.59 -7.75
C VAL A 64 -8.71 -12.15 -9.00
N LYS A 65 -9.59 -13.15 -8.86
CA LYS A 65 -10.29 -13.80 -9.99
C LYS A 65 -9.36 -14.32 -11.11
N GLY A 66 -8.12 -14.67 -10.78
CA GLY A 66 -7.12 -15.18 -11.74
C GLY A 66 -6.15 -14.11 -12.24
N ASP A 67 -6.46 -12.83 -12.02
CA ASP A 67 -5.57 -11.72 -12.36
C ASP A 67 -4.62 -11.42 -11.22
N ILE A 68 -3.39 -11.08 -11.58
CA ILE A 68 -2.34 -10.70 -10.63
C ILE A 68 -2.31 -9.18 -10.51
N GLU A 69 -2.59 -8.67 -9.31
CA GLU A 69 -2.53 -7.25 -8.97
C GLU A 69 -1.37 -6.98 -8.01
N ASN A 70 -0.53 -5.99 -8.36
CA ASN A 70 0.53 -5.50 -7.49
C ASN A 70 0.03 -4.27 -6.71
N MET A 71 0.10 -4.34 -5.39
CA MET A 71 -0.29 -3.26 -4.50
C MET A 71 0.89 -2.81 -3.66
N GLU A 72 1.08 -1.50 -3.54
CA GLU A 72 2.11 -0.89 -2.71
C GLU A 72 1.49 -0.16 -1.52
N PHE A 73 2.03 -0.40 -0.33
CA PHE A 73 1.57 0.19 0.92
C PHE A 73 2.72 0.90 1.61
N ALA A 74 2.48 2.14 2.04
CA ALA A 74 3.37 2.83 2.97
C ALA A 74 3.20 2.24 4.38
N LEU A 75 4.29 1.99 5.08
CA LEU A 75 4.30 1.44 6.43
C LEU A 75 4.19 2.58 7.45
N ASP A 76 3.10 2.61 8.22
CA ASP A 76 2.99 3.51 9.39
C ASP A 76 3.99 3.10 10.49
N LYS A 77 4.33 1.80 10.53
CA LYS A 77 5.31 1.21 11.43
C LYS A 77 6.18 0.22 10.67
N PRO A 78 7.49 0.16 10.95
CA PRO A 78 8.37 -0.81 10.32
C PRO A 78 7.88 -2.23 10.61
N SER A 79 7.78 -3.05 9.57
CA SER A 79 7.35 -4.45 9.69
C SER A 79 8.55 -5.34 9.98
N ALA A 80 8.71 -5.76 11.24
CA ALA A 80 9.74 -6.71 11.63
C ALA A 80 9.34 -8.15 11.28
N GLY A 81 10.30 -8.96 10.84
CA GLY A 81 10.12 -10.40 10.62
C GLY A 81 9.30 -10.78 9.37
N ILE A 82 9.17 -9.86 8.41
CA ILE A 82 8.58 -10.10 7.09
C ILE A 82 9.69 -10.13 6.05
N SER A 83 9.70 -11.17 5.21
CA SER A 83 10.65 -11.31 4.12
C SER A 83 9.94 -11.34 2.76
N VAL A 84 10.68 -11.07 1.69
CA VAL A 84 10.21 -11.31 0.33
C VAL A 84 9.79 -12.78 0.18
N ASN A 85 8.71 -13.03 -0.56
CA ASN A 85 7.97 -14.28 -0.70
C ASN A 85 7.07 -14.69 0.47
N ASP A 86 7.03 -13.96 1.57
CA ASP A 86 6.07 -14.27 2.63
C ASP A 86 4.63 -13.95 2.21
N SER A 87 3.70 -14.83 2.55
CA SER A 87 2.28 -14.52 2.48
C SER A 87 1.90 -13.64 3.68
N VAL A 88 1.31 -12.48 3.43
CA VAL A 88 0.94 -11.51 4.47
C VAL A 88 -0.50 -11.05 4.33
N LYS A 89 -1.12 -10.74 5.47
CA LYS A 89 -2.34 -9.96 5.56
C LYS A 89 -1.99 -8.56 6.03
N ILE A 90 -2.43 -7.57 5.27
CA ILE A 90 -2.20 -6.14 5.51
C ILE A 90 -3.53 -5.50 5.86
N ASP A 91 -3.56 -4.85 7.03
CA ASP A 91 -4.65 -3.96 7.40
C ASP A 91 -4.23 -2.53 7.08
N TYR A 92 -4.95 -1.85 6.19
CA TYR A 92 -4.58 -0.52 5.71
C TYR A 92 -5.75 0.46 5.73
N THR A 93 -5.42 1.74 5.58
CA THR A 93 -6.36 2.83 5.38
C THR A 93 -5.87 3.67 4.21
N GLU A 94 -6.79 4.25 3.45
CA GLU A 94 -6.43 5.27 2.47
C GLU A 94 -6.32 6.62 3.19
N LYS A 95 -5.17 7.30 3.03
CA LYS A 95 -4.94 8.66 3.52
C LYS A 95 -4.27 9.45 2.41
N ASP A 96 -4.85 10.59 2.03
CA ASP A 96 -4.29 11.48 1.01
C ASP A 96 -3.98 10.78 -0.33
N GLY A 97 -4.84 9.83 -0.74
CA GLY A 97 -4.67 9.03 -1.95
C GLY A 97 -3.56 7.97 -1.87
N LYS A 98 -2.98 7.73 -0.70
CA LYS A 98 -1.97 6.69 -0.45
C LYS A 98 -2.53 5.57 0.43
N LEU A 99 -2.12 4.34 0.13
CA LEU A 99 -2.45 3.17 0.94
C LEU A 99 -1.46 3.08 2.10
N VAL A 100 -1.95 3.29 3.33
CA VAL A 100 -1.11 3.27 4.55
C VAL A 100 -1.43 2.02 5.37
N ALA A 101 -0.46 1.12 5.47
CA ALA A 101 -0.53 -0.09 6.27
C ALA A 101 -0.37 0.22 7.77
N SER A 102 -1.43 -0.08 8.52
CA SER A 102 -1.46 -0.02 9.99
C SER A 102 -0.90 -1.28 10.66
N ARG A 103 -1.00 -2.42 9.97
CA ARG A 103 -0.54 -3.73 10.45
C ARG A 103 -0.19 -4.62 9.27
N VAL A 104 0.96 -5.28 9.37
CA VAL A 104 1.37 -6.36 8.46
C VAL A 104 1.58 -7.61 9.31
N ALA A 105 0.91 -8.71 8.96
CA ALA A 105 1.03 -9.97 9.66
C ALA A 105 1.27 -11.11 8.67
N LYS A 106 2.27 -11.95 8.93
CA LYS A 106 2.49 -13.17 8.16
C LYS A 106 1.32 -14.12 8.35
N VAL A 107 0.83 -14.67 7.24
CA VAL A 107 -0.25 -15.67 7.24
C VAL A 107 0.27 -16.99 6.69
N THR A 108 -0.03 -18.06 7.42
CA THR A 108 0.19 -19.42 6.95
C THR A 108 -1.16 -19.95 6.46
N PHE A 109 -1.30 -20.11 5.15
CA PHE A 109 -2.45 -20.81 4.61
C PHE A 109 -2.28 -22.29 4.95
N LYS A 110 -3.04 -22.78 5.94
CA LYS A 110 -3.17 -24.23 6.12
C LYS A 110 -3.82 -24.76 4.85
N LYS A 111 -3.05 -25.44 4.02
CA LYS A 111 -3.56 -26.17 2.87
C LYS A 111 -4.59 -27.14 3.44
N LYS A 112 -5.88 -26.91 3.21
CA LYS A 112 -6.89 -27.94 3.46
C LYS A 112 -6.50 -29.09 2.55
N GLU A 113 -6.00 -30.18 3.11
CA GLU A 113 -5.95 -31.45 2.41
C GLU A 113 -7.37 -31.74 1.96
N VAL A 114 -7.62 -31.57 0.66
CA VAL A 114 -8.77 -32.17 0.02
C VAL A 114 -8.51 -33.67 0.12
N LYS A 115 -9.06 -34.30 1.17
CA LYS A 115 -9.14 -35.76 1.20
C LYS A 115 -9.80 -36.17 -0.13
N PRO A 116 -9.18 -37.04 -0.93
CA PRO A 116 -9.85 -37.60 -2.11
C PRO A 116 -11.20 -38.15 -1.66
N PRO A 117 -12.30 -37.92 -2.41
CA PRO A 117 -13.55 -38.59 -2.09
C PRO A 117 -13.28 -40.09 -2.16
N GLU A 118 -13.34 -40.73 -0.98
CA GLU A 118 -13.27 -42.18 -0.82
C GLU A 118 -14.42 -42.77 -1.63
N ALA A 119 -14.11 -43.26 -2.83
CA ALA A 119 -15.05 -43.96 -3.67
C ALA A 119 -15.47 -45.23 -2.92
N LYS A 120 -16.65 -45.16 -2.28
CA LYS A 120 -17.33 -46.33 -1.73
C LYS A 120 -17.52 -47.34 -2.87
N SER A 121 -16.65 -48.34 -2.91
CA SER A 121 -16.86 -49.55 -3.69
C SER A 121 -18.17 -50.19 -3.25
N ALA A 122 -19.20 -50.07 -4.08
CA ALA A 122 -20.43 -50.82 -3.95
C ALA A 122 -20.13 -52.30 -4.22
N SER A 123 -19.79 -53.05 -3.18
CA SER A 123 -19.90 -54.51 -3.19
C SER A 123 -21.38 -54.87 -3.05
N GLY A 124 -22.07 -54.86 -4.20
CA GLY A 124 -23.41 -55.41 -4.34
C GLY A 124 -23.32 -56.90 -4.63
N LYS A 125 -23.61 -57.72 -3.61
CA LYS A 125 -24.05 -59.11 -3.75
C LYS A 125 -25.15 -59.21 -4.82
N LYS A 126 -25.00 -60.13 -5.78
CA LYS A 126 -26.00 -61.13 -6.15
C LYS A 126 -25.38 -62.20 -7.02
#